data_AF-A0A090QSJ5-F1
#
_entry.id   AF-A0A090QSJ5-F1
#
_cell.length_a   1.000
_cell.length_b   1.000
_cell.length_c   1.000
_cell.angle_alpha   90.00
_cell.angle_beta   90.00
_cell.angle_gamma   90.00
#
_symmetry.space_group_name_H-M   'P 1'
#
loop_
_entity.id
_entity.type
_entity.pdbx_description
1 polymer ?
#
loop_
_entity_poly.entity_id
_entity_poly.type
_entity_poly.pdbx_seq_one_letter_code
_entity_poly.pdbx_strand_id
1 'polypeptide(L)'
;MVKKLLGVKTYRLSPEGSDLDDMITATENQIRLGHDHLIMSFHSPTVKQGMTPYVSSRDEQQVFIDTTVDFIKWFKGVPNTEMITPASILRAGGHYAKQHHG
;
A
#
# COMPACT_ATOMS: atom_id res chain seq x y z
N MET A 1 5.16 -2.46 23.50
CA MET A 1 4.17 -2.39 24.61
C MET A 1 3.71 -0.96 24.92
N VAL A 2 4.56 0.07 24.90
CA VAL A 2 4.19 1.45 25.29
C VAL A 2 3.06 2.09 24.44
N LYS A 3 3.05 1.88 23.11
CA LYS A 3 2.04 2.47 22.20
C LYS A 3 0.59 2.08 22.51
N LYS A 4 0.36 0.83 22.96
CA LYS A 4 -0.97 0.30 23.31
C LYS A 4 -1.52 0.94 24.60
N LEU A 5 -0.64 1.30 25.53
CA LEU A 5 -1.00 1.99 26.79
C LEU A 5 -1.38 3.47 26.57
N LEU A 6 -0.83 4.08 25.51
CA LEU A 6 -1.09 5.48 25.13
C LEU A 6 -2.23 5.62 24.11
N GLY A 7 -2.90 4.53 23.72
CA GLY A 7 -3.95 4.55 22.69
C GLY A 7 -3.46 4.91 21.28
N VAL A 8 -2.16 4.84 21.02
CA VAL A 8 -1.58 5.21 19.72
C VAL A 8 -1.79 4.07 18.72
N LYS A 9 -2.76 4.25 17.80
CA LYS A 9 -2.96 3.36 16.66
C LYS A 9 -1.98 3.73 15.53
N THR A 10 -1.24 2.73 15.04
CA THR A 10 -0.36 2.91 13.86
C THR A 10 -1.07 2.32 12.66
N TYR A 11 -1.28 3.13 11.63
CA TYR A 11 -1.85 2.70 10.37
C TYR A 11 -0.74 2.28 9.41
N ARG A 12 -0.95 1.21 8.63
CA ARG A 12 0.02 0.69 7.66
C ARG A 12 -0.62 0.59 6.29
N LEU A 13 0.09 1.09 5.27
CA LEU A 13 -0.30 0.90 3.87
C LEU A 13 0.19 -0.46 3.36
N SER A 14 -0.36 -1.54 3.93
CA SER A 14 -0.04 -2.92 3.56
C SER A 14 -1.20 -3.84 3.93
N PRO A 15 -1.56 -4.81 3.05
CA PRO A 15 -2.55 -5.83 3.37
C PRO A 15 -2.06 -6.84 4.42
N GLU A 16 -0.78 -6.85 4.77
CA GLU A 16 -0.28 -7.65 5.89
C GLU A 16 -0.90 -7.13 7.19
N GLY A 17 -1.65 -7.98 7.91
CA GLY A 17 -2.15 -7.69 9.26
C GLY A 17 -2.90 -6.36 9.44
N SER A 18 -3.43 -5.80 8.35
CA SER A 18 -4.23 -4.57 8.35
C SER A 18 -5.53 -4.86 7.63
N ASP A 19 -6.63 -4.29 8.11
CA ASP A 19 -7.90 -4.34 7.41
C ASP A 19 -7.97 -3.24 6.33
N LEU A 20 -8.99 -3.34 5.47
CA LEU A 20 -9.20 -2.41 4.38
C LEU A 20 -9.38 -0.96 4.88
N ASP A 21 -10.16 -0.77 5.93
CA ASP A 21 -10.47 0.55 6.48
C ASP A 21 -9.22 1.25 7.04
N ASP A 22 -8.31 0.50 7.66
CA ASP A 22 -7.03 1.02 8.13
C ASP A 22 -6.12 1.43 6.98
N MET A 23 -6.11 0.69 5.87
CA MET A 23 -5.34 1.07 4.68
C MET A 23 -5.91 2.31 4.00
N ILE A 24 -7.25 2.42 3.90
CA ILE A 24 -7.95 3.61 3.40
C ILE A 24 -7.61 4.82 4.27
N THR A 25 -7.80 4.68 5.58
CA THR A 25 -7.51 5.73 6.57
C THR A 25 -6.04 6.16 6.49
N ALA A 26 -5.11 5.21 6.34
CA ALA A 26 -3.69 5.53 6.15
C ALA A 26 -3.50 6.42 4.90
N THR A 27 -4.06 6.00 3.78
CA THR A 27 -3.93 6.65 2.47
C THR A 27 -4.49 8.06 2.50
N GLU A 28 -5.74 8.23 2.95
CA GLU A 28 -6.40 9.54 3.03
C GLU A 28 -5.62 10.50 3.93
N ASN A 29 -5.09 10.01 5.05
CA ASN A 29 -4.25 10.82 5.92
C ASN A 29 -2.96 11.27 5.23
N GLN A 30 -2.28 10.39 4.49
CA GLN A 30 -1.07 10.76 3.76
C GLN A 30 -1.37 11.77 2.64
N ILE A 31 -2.47 11.59 1.90
CA ILE A 31 -2.92 12.55 0.87
C ILE A 31 -3.20 13.91 1.51
N ARG A 32 -3.93 13.96 2.63
CA ARG A 32 -4.24 15.20 3.35
C ARG A 32 -2.98 15.91 3.86
N LEU A 33 -1.91 15.17 4.17
CA LEU A 33 -0.61 15.72 4.55
C LEU A 33 0.21 16.24 3.36
N GLY A 34 -0.27 16.07 2.13
CA GLY A 34 0.39 16.55 0.91
C GLY A 34 1.47 15.62 0.38
N HIS A 35 1.43 14.33 0.72
CA HIS A 35 2.35 13.36 0.11
C HIS A 35 1.90 12.96 -1.30
N ASP A 36 2.76 13.22 -2.29
CA ASP A 36 2.49 12.94 -3.71
C ASP A 36 2.70 11.47 -4.09
N HIS A 37 3.50 10.72 -3.32
CA HIS A 37 3.88 9.36 -3.62
C HIS A 37 3.56 8.43 -2.46
N LEU A 38 2.75 7.42 -2.74
CA LEU A 38 2.36 6.38 -1.79
C LEU A 38 2.80 5.02 -2.32
N ILE A 39 3.40 4.21 -1.46
CA ILE A 39 3.84 2.86 -1.80
C ILE A 39 3.06 1.87 -0.93
N MET A 40 2.19 1.10 -1.57
CA MET A 40 1.61 -0.10 -0.97
C MET A 40 2.57 -1.26 -1.22
N SER A 41 3.06 -1.89 -0.15
CA SER A 41 4.02 -3.00 -0.24
C SER A 41 3.68 -4.12 0.72
N PHE A 42 4.01 -5.34 0.33
CA PHE A 42 3.92 -6.55 1.14
C PHE A 42 5.03 -7.53 0.74
N HIS A 43 5.34 -8.49 1.60
CA HIS A 43 6.32 -9.51 1.32
C HIS A 43 5.72 -10.54 0.36
N SER A 44 6.40 -10.84 -0.73
CA SER A 44 5.92 -11.83 -1.73
C SER A 44 5.58 -13.22 -1.13
N PRO A 45 6.23 -13.72 -0.06
CA PRO A 45 5.83 -14.97 0.55
C PRO A 45 4.44 -14.92 1.22
N THR A 46 3.96 -13.74 1.66
CA THR A 46 2.65 -13.58 2.31
C THR A 46 1.49 -14.01 1.41
N VAL A 47 1.67 -13.92 0.09
CA VAL A 47 0.67 -14.40 -0.89
C VAL A 47 0.42 -15.91 -0.74
N LYS A 48 1.35 -16.67 -0.14
CA LYS A 48 1.27 -18.11 0.08
C LYS A 48 1.03 -18.42 1.56
N GLN A 49 0.06 -19.29 1.81
CA GLN A 49 -0.21 -19.81 3.16
C GLN A 49 1.03 -20.42 3.81
N GLY A 50 1.24 -20.08 5.09
CA GLY A 50 2.24 -20.71 5.97
C GLY A 50 3.68 -20.20 5.76
N MET A 51 3.89 -19.24 4.88
CA MET A 51 5.22 -18.69 4.58
C MET A 51 5.57 -17.45 5.41
N THR A 52 4.57 -16.79 6.00
CA THR A 52 4.75 -15.64 6.89
C THR A 52 3.79 -15.73 8.09
N PRO A 53 4.06 -15.01 9.19
CA PRO A 53 3.14 -14.94 10.34
C PRO A 53 1.79 -14.26 10.04
N TYR A 54 1.64 -13.60 8.87
CA TYR A 54 0.43 -12.86 8.51
C TYR A 54 -0.63 -13.74 7.85
N VAL A 55 -0.23 -14.89 7.27
CA VAL A 55 -1.12 -15.82 6.58
C VAL A 55 -0.78 -17.24 6.99
N SER A 56 -1.44 -17.70 8.04
CA SER A 56 -1.29 -19.05 8.60
C SER A 56 -2.35 -20.04 8.08
N SER A 57 -3.51 -19.53 7.65
CA SER A 57 -4.63 -20.33 7.15
C SER A 57 -5.02 -19.95 5.71
N ARG A 58 -5.85 -20.79 5.08
CA ARG A 58 -6.44 -20.48 3.77
C ARG A 58 -7.41 -19.30 3.84
N ASP A 59 -8.16 -19.20 4.93
CA ASP A 59 -9.11 -18.09 5.13
C ASP A 59 -8.35 -16.77 5.27
N GLU A 60 -7.24 -16.75 6.02
CA GLU A 60 -6.36 -15.58 6.11
C GLU A 60 -5.72 -15.24 4.77
N GLN A 61 -5.42 -16.25 3.94
CA GLN A 61 -4.89 -16.02 2.59
C GLN A 61 -5.94 -15.34 1.70
N GLN A 62 -7.19 -15.79 1.80
CA GLN A 62 -8.30 -15.20 1.07
C GLN A 62 -8.55 -13.76 1.53
N VAL A 63 -8.58 -13.51 2.84
CA VAL A 63 -8.69 -12.16 3.42
C VAL A 63 -7.57 -11.25 2.94
N PHE A 64 -6.32 -11.74 2.88
CA PHE A 64 -5.19 -10.97 2.36
C PHE A 64 -5.39 -10.59 0.88
N ILE A 65 -5.83 -11.54 0.05
CA ILE A 65 -6.10 -11.32 -1.38
C ILE A 65 -7.24 -10.32 -1.55
N ASP A 66 -8.36 -10.51 -0.84
CA ASP A 66 -9.54 -9.66 -0.94
C ASP A 66 -9.23 -8.24 -0.49
N THR A 67 -8.55 -8.08 0.65
CA THR A 67 -8.11 -6.77 1.15
C THR A 67 -7.21 -6.05 0.13
N THR A 68 -6.28 -6.78 -0.49
CA THR A 68 -5.40 -6.22 -1.52
C THR A 68 -6.20 -5.75 -2.74
N VAL A 69 -7.09 -6.60 -3.25
CA VAL A 69 -7.89 -6.32 -4.44
C VAL A 69 -8.88 -5.18 -4.19
N ASP A 70 -9.54 -5.18 -3.05
CA ASP A 70 -10.53 -4.17 -2.70
C ASP A 70 -9.89 -2.82 -2.41
N PHE A 71 -8.71 -2.79 -1.79
CA PHE A 71 -7.93 -1.57 -1.67
C PHE A 71 -7.56 -0.98 -3.04
N ILE A 72 -7.10 -1.82 -3.98
CA ILE A 72 -6.79 -1.38 -5.35
C ILE A 72 -8.04 -0.83 -6.05
N LYS A 73 -9.20 -1.50 -5.92
CA LYS A 73 -10.46 -1.03 -6.49
C LYS A 73 -10.89 0.31 -5.90
N TRP A 74 -10.80 0.46 -4.58
CA TRP A 74 -11.09 1.71 -3.90
C TRP A 74 -10.16 2.83 -4.39
N PHE A 75 -8.84 2.60 -4.43
CA PHE A 75 -7.87 3.62 -4.82
C PHE A 75 -8.06 4.10 -6.27
N LYS A 76 -8.51 3.23 -7.19
CA LYS A 76 -8.91 3.63 -8.55
C LYS A 76 -10.03 4.67 -8.60
N GLY A 77 -10.86 4.73 -7.56
CA GLY A 77 -11.96 5.70 -7.45
C GLY A 77 -11.53 7.04 -6.85
N VAL A 78 -10.29 7.18 -6.38
CA VAL A 78 -9.82 8.41 -5.73
C VAL A 78 -9.48 9.46 -6.81
N PRO A 79 -10.11 10.64 -6.81
CA PRO A 79 -9.86 11.69 -7.80
C PRO A 79 -8.42 12.16 -7.83
N ASN A 80 -7.92 12.54 -9.02
CA ASN A 80 -6.56 13.06 -9.23
C ASN A 80 -5.43 12.14 -8.74
N THR A 81 -5.68 10.83 -8.68
CA THR A 81 -4.66 9.83 -8.36
C THR A 81 -4.42 8.94 -9.56
N GLU A 82 -3.22 8.36 -9.60
CA GLU A 82 -2.86 7.35 -10.58
C GLU A 82 -2.11 6.20 -9.91
N MET A 83 -2.35 4.99 -10.39
CA MET A 83 -1.51 3.84 -10.02
C MET A 83 -0.48 3.61 -11.09
N ILE A 84 0.78 3.67 -10.67
CA ILE A 84 1.92 3.52 -11.54
C ILE A 84 2.78 2.35 -11.06
N THR A 85 3.43 1.70 -12.01
CA THR A 85 4.49 0.73 -11.70
C THR A 85 5.78 1.48 -11.35
N PRO A 86 6.70 0.88 -10.57
CA PRO A 86 8.04 1.44 -10.41
C PRO A 86 8.75 1.70 -11.75
N ALA A 87 8.52 0.83 -12.73
CA ALA A 87 9.08 0.97 -14.07
C ALA A 87 8.59 2.23 -14.81
N SER A 88 7.34 2.68 -14.60
CA SER A 88 6.83 3.93 -15.20
C SER A 88 7.50 5.18 -14.62
N ILE A 89 7.82 5.19 -13.33
CA ILE A 89 8.54 6.30 -12.68
C ILE A 89 9.93 6.46 -13.30
N LEU A 90 10.66 5.35 -13.45
CA LEU A 90 12.00 5.35 -14.03
C LEU A 90 12.01 5.85 -15.48
N ARG A 91 11.00 5.48 -16.29
CA ARG A 91 10.86 5.97 -17.66
C ARG A 91 10.59 7.48 -17.68
N ALA A 92 9.70 7.99 -16.85
CA ALA A 92 9.41 9.42 -16.77
C ALA A 92 10.65 10.25 -16.38
N GLY A 93 11.41 9.80 -15.38
CA GLY A 93 12.66 10.45 -14.96
C GLY A 93 13.76 10.40 -16.03
N GLY A 94 13.87 9.29 -16.77
CA GLY A 94 14.83 9.14 -17.87
C GLY A 94 14.56 10.06 -19.06
N HIS A 95 13.30 10.40 -19.32
CA HIS A 95 12.92 11.38 -20.36
C HIS A 95 13.24 12.82 -19.93
N TYR A 96 13.03 13.18 -18.66
CA TYR A 96 13.41 14.50 -18.11
C TYR A 96 14.93 14.73 -18.15
N ALA A 97 15.73 13.73 -17.78
CA ALA A 97 17.19 13.85 -17.79
C ALA A 97 17.79 14.05 -19.20
N LYS A 98 17.13 13.52 -20.25
CA LYS A 98 17.55 13.70 -21.64
C LYS A 98 17.16 15.05 -22.25
N GLN A 99 16.14 15.73 -21.71
CA GLN A 99 15.69 17.04 -22.24
C GLN A 99 16.44 18.24 -21.66
N HIS A 100 17.11 18.07 -20.51
CA HIS A 100 17.81 19.17 -19.81
C HIS A 100 19.33 19.06 -19.76
N HIS A 101 19.91 18.06 -20.45
CA HIS A 101 21.36 17.90 -20.65
C HIS A 101 21.71 17.73 -22.14
N GLY A 102 21.19 18.64 -22.97
CA GLY A 102 21.59 18.83 -24.37
C GLY A 102 22.30 20.16 -24.56
#